data_AF-A0A969FH30-F1
#
_entry.id   AF-A0A969FH30-F1
#
_cell.length_a   1.000
_cell.length_b   1.000
_cell.length_c   1.000
_cell.angle_alpha   90.00
_cell.angle_beta   90.00
_cell.angle_gamma   90.00
#
_symmetry.space_group_name_H-M   'P 1'
#
loop_
_entity.id
_entity.type
_entity.pdbx_description
1 polymer ?
#
loop_
_entity_poly.entity_id
_entity_poly.type
_entity_poly.pdbx_seq_one_letter_code
_entity_poly.pdbx_strand_id
1 'polypeptide(L)'
;MALRGLCRGFEMAFETDGAIAEPTIASPATVTPTPTIATPPAPAATAPLPTPATHPYMPALAVDSPAFLNRLLGSVNLYMIDPSDRAICAELRQLRRRFADHWLTIEETSLETVYQSDLGRGFKLLLNSGFQKEPLDSDDDAYKQALTKVAVGLTAPKAINAMMLAMLYFPTDKLRVQQAEQRLPAWLLPDYLRIFEGKQVADPNALDVQPPSQAFTDRLTAAINRYQANTSDAATIAEVRRLRHALTQYWISLEPAQLQATYASPLGNAQRLILGSGFAKLEKTPLDRDTFKQISGVLAQGMANPKALNYFAAAMLYCAPANLQVADAARILPAWLLADYNRFFAAVAA
;
A
#
# COMPACT_ATOMS: atom_id res chain seq x y z
N MET A 1 7.28 -30.57 13.86
CA MET A 1 8.58 -30.02 13.40
C MET A 1 8.71 -30.25 11.90
N ALA A 2 8.22 -29.34 11.04
CA ALA A 2 8.52 -29.31 9.60
C ALA A 2 7.81 -28.13 8.91
N LEU A 3 8.43 -26.94 8.98
CA LEU A 3 8.35 -25.86 7.98
C LEU A 3 9.72 -25.14 7.94
N ARG A 4 10.81 -25.88 8.19
CA ARG A 4 12.19 -25.38 8.24
C ARG A 4 12.79 -25.09 6.84
N GLY A 5 12.01 -25.19 5.77
CA GLY A 5 12.50 -25.09 4.39
C GLY A 5 12.23 -23.77 3.67
N LEU A 6 11.36 -22.90 4.18
CA LEU A 6 10.94 -21.68 3.44
C LEU A 6 12.01 -20.58 3.37
N CYS A 7 13.15 -20.74 4.04
CA CYS A 7 14.20 -19.72 4.11
C CYS A 7 15.61 -20.35 4.01
N ARG A 8 15.98 -20.92 2.86
CA ARG A 8 17.39 -21.02 2.48
C ARG A 8 17.65 -20.06 1.33
N GLY A 9 17.95 -18.82 1.67
CA GLY A 9 18.25 -17.80 0.67
C GLY A 9 18.36 -16.36 1.19
N PHE A 10 18.58 -16.15 2.49
CA PHE A 10 18.83 -14.79 3.00
C PHE A 10 19.65 -14.85 4.30
N GLU A 11 20.96 -15.02 4.15
CA GLU A 11 21.93 -14.84 5.22
C GLU A 11 22.46 -13.41 5.07
N MET A 12 21.94 -12.48 5.89
CA MET A 12 22.49 -11.12 5.98
C MET A 12 23.80 -11.19 6.76
N ALA A 13 24.92 -11.04 6.06
CA ALA A 13 26.19 -10.70 6.69
C ALA A 13 26.08 -9.26 7.22
N PHE A 14 26.00 -9.11 8.53
CA PHE A 14 26.27 -7.84 9.20
C PHE A 14 27.79 -7.78 9.44
N GLU A 15 28.49 -7.02 8.61
CA GLU A 15 29.87 -6.64 8.87
C GLU A 15 29.84 -5.40 9.76
N THR A 16 30.36 -5.56 10.98
CA THR A 16 30.43 -4.52 12.01
C THR A 16 31.54 -3.52 11.69
N ASP A 17 31.14 -2.25 11.68
CA ASP A 17 31.97 -1.08 11.41
C ASP A 17 33.06 -0.87 12.48
N GLY A 18 34.26 -0.53 12.01
CA GLY A 18 35.47 -0.36 12.80
C GLY A 18 35.79 1.12 13.07
N ALA A 19 35.79 1.43 14.36
CA ALA A 19 36.22 2.64 15.05
C ALA A 19 37.39 3.50 14.47
N ILE A 20 37.12 4.83 14.46
CA ILE A 20 37.89 5.98 15.00
C ILE A 20 39.32 6.29 14.47
N ALA A 21 39.53 7.52 13.95
CA ALA A 21 40.61 8.46 14.35
C ALA A 21 40.53 9.82 13.63
N GLU A 22 40.27 10.91 14.38
CA GLU A 22 40.84 12.25 14.13
C GLU A 22 42.17 12.35 14.89
N PRO A 23 43.17 13.16 14.46
CA PRO A 23 43.28 14.51 15.07
C PRO A 23 43.97 15.64 14.24
N THR A 24 43.57 16.88 14.59
CA THR A 24 44.41 18.06 14.91
C THR A 24 44.94 19.06 13.83
N ILE A 25 44.33 20.26 13.88
CA ILE A 25 44.83 21.67 14.01
C ILE A 25 46.14 22.12 13.30
N ALA A 26 46.04 23.19 12.48
CA ALA A 26 46.87 24.42 12.54
C ALA A 26 46.36 25.56 11.60
N SER A 27 46.27 26.78 12.16
CA SER A 27 46.12 28.10 11.51
C SER A 27 47.53 28.76 11.39
N PRO A 28 47.79 30.01 10.88
CA PRO A 28 46.86 31.08 10.44
C PRO A 28 47.29 31.94 9.21
N ALA A 29 46.39 32.89 8.88
CA ALA A 29 46.58 34.26 8.37
C ALA A 29 47.08 34.53 6.92
N THR A 30 46.25 35.24 6.13
CA THR A 30 46.57 36.60 5.63
C THR A 30 45.29 37.35 5.20
N VAL A 31 45.25 38.65 5.50
CA VAL A 31 44.17 39.63 5.25
C VAL A 31 44.46 40.40 3.95
N THR A 32 43.46 40.65 3.08
CA THR A 32 43.19 41.88 2.27
C THR A 32 42.11 41.63 1.18
N PRO A 33 41.48 42.65 0.54
CA PRO A 33 40.07 42.99 0.77
C PRO A 33 39.11 42.64 -0.38
N THR A 34 37.83 42.79 -0.04
CA THR A 34 36.58 42.63 -0.78
C THR A 34 36.57 43.17 -2.23
N PRO A 35 35.87 42.47 -3.13
CA PRO A 35 34.80 43.11 -3.88
C PRO A 35 33.46 42.42 -3.64
N THR A 36 32.43 43.25 -3.50
CA THR A 36 31.04 42.91 -3.21
C THR A 36 30.48 41.87 -4.19
N ILE A 37 30.26 40.65 -3.70
CA ILE A 37 29.46 39.62 -4.37
C ILE A 37 28.10 39.59 -3.67
N ALA A 38 27.04 39.67 -4.48
CA ALA A 38 25.66 39.62 -4.03
C ALA A 38 25.39 38.38 -3.16
N THR A 39 24.79 38.61 -2.01
CA THR A 39 24.36 37.61 -1.04
C THR A 39 23.50 36.53 -1.72
N PRO A 40 23.86 35.24 -1.65
CA PRO A 40 22.94 34.18 -2.02
C PRO A 40 21.76 34.17 -1.03
N PRO A 41 20.52 33.90 -1.49
CA PRO A 41 19.37 33.86 -0.60
C PRO A 41 19.58 32.76 0.45
N ALA A 42 19.28 33.10 1.70
CA ALA A 42 19.35 32.18 2.84
C ALA A 42 18.59 30.87 2.56
N PRO A 43 19.04 29.72 3.08
CA PRO A 43 18.30 28.47 2.99
C PRO A 43 16.90 28.70 3.58
N ALA A 44 15.88 28.36 2.80
CA ALA A 44 14.48 28.49 3.19
C ALA A 44 14.26 27.80 4.54
N ALA A 45 13.87 28.59 5.54
CA ALA A 45 13.48 28.10 6.85
C ALA A 45 12.40 27.03 6.67
N THR A 46 12.69 25.82 7.12
CA THR A 46 11.76 24.69 7.12
C THR A 46 10.56 25.06 7.99
N ALA A 47 9.40 25.26 7.37
CA ALA A 47 8.18 25.54 8.10
C ALA A 47 7.77 24.31 8.92
N PRO A 48 7.42 24.45 10.21
CA PRO A 48 7.06 23.32 11.06
C PRO A 48 5.74 22.70 10.59
N LEU A 49 5.69 21.36 10.54
CA LEU A 49 4.48 20.58 10.32
C LEU A 49 3.44 20.91 11.41
N PRO A 50 2.12 20.84 11.11
CA PRO A 50 1.10 20.89 12.14
C PRO A 50 1.30 19.73 13.12
N THR A 51 1.35 20.03 14.41
CA THR A 51 1.39 19.03 15.48
C THR A 51 0.04 18.30 15.58
N PRO A 52 0.03 16.99 15.90
CA PRO A 52 -1.22 16.25 16.14
C PRO A 52 -2.01 16.93 17.26
N ALA A 53 -3.27 17.28 16.99
CA ALA A 53 -4.11 17.93 17.97
C ALA A 53 -4.70 16.91 18.96
N THR A 54 -4.72 17.26 20.24
CA THR A 54 -5.34 16.45 21.30
C THR A 54 -6.85 16.69 21.29
N HIS A 55 -7.61 15.86 20.57
CA HIS A 55 -9.07 15.99 20.48
C HIS A 55 -9.78 15.12 21.54
N PRO A 56 -10.77 15.65 22.28
CA PRO A 56 -11.53 14.86 23.25
C PRO A 56 -12.63 14.02 22.57
N TYR A 57 -12.82 12.81 23.10
CA TYR A 57 -14.02 11.97 23.06
C TYR A 57 -14.30 11.12 21.80
N MET A 58 -13.39 10.19 21.52
CA MET A 58 -13.72 8.84 21.04
C MET A 58 -12.74 7.85 21.69
N PRO A 59 -13.06 6.57 21.87
CA PRO A 59 -12.04 5.58 22.23
C PRO A 59 -10.91 5.69 21.21
N ALA A 60 -9.67 5.78 21.71
CA ALA A 60 -8.47 5.94 20.91
C ALA A 60 -8.18 4.65 20.11
N LEU A 61 -9.03 4.32 19.13
CA LEU A 61 -8.81 3.22 18.21
C LEU A 61 -7.56 3.53 17.40
N ALA A 62 -6.58 2.62 17.37
CA ALA A 62 -5.42 2.79 16.51
C ALA A 62 -5.88 2.89 15.05
N VAL A 63 -5.33 3.84 14.29
CA VAL A 63 -5.82 4.20 12.94
C VAL A 63 -5.65 3.06 11.94
N ASP A 64 -4.60 2.25 12.13
CA ASP A 64 -4.29 1.04 11.38
C ASP A 64 -5.09 -0.20 11.84
N SER A 65 -5.92 -0.06 12.88
CA SER A 65 -6.73 -1.17 13.38
C SER A 65 -7.94 -1.48 12.49
N PRO A 66 -8.36 -2.76 12.38
CA PRO A 66 -9.59 -3.12 11.68
C PRO A 66 -10.83 -2.40 12.23
N ALA A 67 -10.87 -2.13 13.53
CA ALA A 67 -11.98 -1.41 14.17
C ALA A 67 -12.10 0.03 13.65
N PHE A 68 -10.98 0.74 13.51
CA PHE A 68 -10.97 2.09 12.94
C PHE A 68 -11.42 2.07 11.47
N LEU A 69 -10.87 1.16 10.66
CA LEU A 69 -11.19 1.07 9.23
C LEU A 69 -12.65 0.69 8.99
N ASN A 70 -13.21 -0.23 9.79
CA ASN A 70 -14.62 -0.57 9.74
C ASN A 70 -15.52 0.60 10.15
N ARG A 71 -15.08 1.41 11.14
CA ARG A 71 -15.81 2.62 11.53
C ARG A 71 -15.79 3.68 10.44
N LEU A 72 -14.64 3.89 9.79
CA LEU A 72 -14.52 4.76 8.62
C LEU A 72 -15.44 4.30 7.50
N LEU A 73 -15.42 3.01 7.17
CA LEU A 73 -16.29 2.44 6.14
C LEU A 73 -17.78 2.63 6.47
N GLY A 74 -18.19 2.29 7.69
CA GLY A 74 -19.57 2.48 8.12
C GLY A 74 -20.00 3.94 8.04
N SER A 75 -19.15 4.89 8.45
CA SER A 75 -19.45 6.32 8.44
C SER A 75 -19.56 6.87 7.02
N VAL A 76 -18.66 6.45 6.12
CA VAL A 76 -18.74 6.81 4.69
C VAL A 76 -20.03 6.27 4.05
N ASN A 77 -20.38 5.02 4.33
CA ASN A 77 -21.61 4.43 3.79
C ASN A 77 -22.86 5.17 4.26
N LEU A 78 -22.92 5.56 5.54
CA LEU A 78 -24.04 6.34 6.08
C LEU A 78 -24.09 7.73 5.45
N TYR A 79 -22.94 8.40 5.26
CA TYR A 79 -22.88 9.69 4.57
C TYR A 79 -23.35 9.61 3.12
N MET A 80 -23.03 8.52 2.41
CA MET A 80 -23.51 8.32 1.03
C MET A 80 -25.03 8.10 0.95
N ILE A 81 -25.64 7.60 2.03
CA ILE A 81 -27.10 7.41 2.12
C ILE A 81 -27.78 8.74 2.47
N ASP A 82 -27.27 9.45 3.49
CA ASP A 82 -27.78 10.75 3.93
C ASP A 82 -26.63 11.72 4.24
N PRO A 83 -26.20 12.54 3.26
CA PRO A 83 -25.13 13.53 3.46
C PRO A 83 -25.56 14.72 4.32
N SER A 84 -26.86 14.84 4.65
CA SER A 84 -27.38 15.92 5.50
C SER A 84 -27.31 15.59 6.99
N ASP A 85 -27.01 14.33 7.35
CA ASP A 85 -26.86 13.91 8.74
C ASP A 85 -25.63 14.58 9.39
N ARG A 86 -25.90 15.58 10.23
CA ARG A 86 -24.86 16.35 10.91
C ARG A 86 -24.00 15.52 11.86
N ALA A 87 -24.53 14.45 12.45
CA ALA A 87 -23.77 13.59 13.35
C ALA A 87 -22.74 12.78 12.56
N ILE A 88 -23.14 12.21 11.42
CA ILE A 88 -22.23 11.49 10.52
C ILE A 88 -21.19 12.43 9.93
N CYS A 89 -21.57 13.66 9.53
CA CYS A 89 -20.60 14.64 9.06
C CYS A 89 -19.60 15.06 10.14
N ALA A 90 -20.03 15.23 11.40
CA ALA A 90 -19.12 15.53 12.50
C ALA A 90 -18.14 14.37 12.76
N GLU A 91 -18.63 13.14 12.72
CA GLU A 91 -17.79 11.94 12.86
C GLU A 91 -16.77 11.80 11.73
N LEU A 92 -17.18 11.97 10.47
CA LEU A 92 -16.28 11.91 9.32
C LEU A 92 -15.20 13.00 9.37
N ARG A 93 -15.49 14.21 9.89
CA ARG A 93 -14.46 15.23 10.14
C ARG A 93 -13.39 14.73 11.11
N GLN A 94 -13.81 14.17 12.25
CA GLN A 94 -12.89 13.63 13.25
C GLN A 94 -12.07 12.46 12.71
N LEU A 95 -12.73 11.52 12.01
CA LEU A 95 -12.06 10.38 11.38
C LEU A 95 -11.06 10.86 10.34
N ARG A 96 -11.44 11.76 9.43
CA ARG A 96 -10.54 12.36 8.43
C ARG A 96 -9.32 12.99 9.08
N ARG A 97 -9.49 13.75 10.17
CA ARG A 97 -8.38 14.42 10.84
C ARG A 97 -7.41 13.43 11.46
N ARG A 98 -7.91 12.45 12.23
CA ARG A 98 -7.08 11.40 12.83
C ARG A 98 -6.37 10.57 11.78
N PHE A 99 -7.06 10.29 10.67
CA PHE A 99 -6.49 9.60 9.54
C PHE A 99 -5.33 10.39 8.94
N ALA A 100 -5.54 11.68 8.69
CA ALA A 100 -4.53 12.56 8.16
C ALA A 100 -3.30 12.66 9.07
N ASP A 101 -3.52 12.86 10.37
CA ASP A 101 -2.43 12.93 11.35
C ASP A 101 -1.60 11.64 11.34
N HIS A 102 -2.23 10.47 11.25
CA HIS A 102 -1.52 9.20 11.17
C HIS A 102 -0.71 9.08 9.87
N TRP A 103 -1.27 9.44 8.72
CA TRP A 103 -0.56 9.42 7.43
C TRP A 103 0.68 10.34 7.38
N LEU A 104 0.72 11.44 8.16
CA LEU A 104 1.91 12.28 8.30
C LEU A 104 3.06 11.58 9.03
N THR A 105 2.75 10.64 9.93
CA THR A 105 3.75 9.87 10.69
C THR A 105 4.46 8.82 9.83
N ILE A 106 3.91 8.49 8.65
CA ILE A 106 4.43 7.44 7.78
C ILE A 106 5.65 7.96 7.01
N GLU A 107 6.73 7.19 7.03
CA GLU A 107 7.93 7.49 6.25
C GLU A 107 7.68 7.44 4.75
N GLU A 108 8.27 8.38 4.00
CA GLU A 108 8.05 8.52 2.56
C GLU A 108 8.38 7.24 1.79
N THR A 109 9.41 6.53 2.22
CA THR A 109 9.85 5.25 1.62
C THR A 109 8.84 4.12 1.82
N SER A 110 7.97 4.22 2.82
CA SER A 110 6.91 3.24 3.11
C SER A 110 5.55 3.65 2.55
N LEU A 111 5.38 4.87 2.06
CA LEU A 111 4.09 5.40 1.61
C LEU A 111 3.44 4.52 0.55
N GLU A 112 4.17 4.08 -0.47
CA GLU A 112 3.61 3.23 -1.52
C GLU A 112 3.06 1.92 -0.94
N THR A 113 3.85 1.25 -0.11
CA THR A 113 3.51 0.00 0.57
C THR A 113 2.23 0.18 1.39
N VAL A 114 2.17 1.25 2.18
CA VAL A 114 0.98 1.56 2.99
C VAL A 114 -0.22 1.92 2.11
N TYR A 115 -0.02 2.66 1.03
CA TYR A 115 -1.07 3.06 0.08
C TYR A 115 -1.72 1.88 -0.65
N GLN A 116 -1.01 0.76 -0.73
CA GLN A 116 -1.52 -0.50 -1.29
C GLN A 116 -2.17 -1.41 -0.23
N SER A 117 -2.02 -1.10 1.05
CA SER A 117 -2.63 -1.82 2.17
C SER A 117 -4.07 -1.40 2.47
N ASP A 118 -4.67 -2.00 3.51
CA ASP A 118 -6.01 -1.69 4.04
C ASP A 118 -6.14 -0.23 4.47
N LEU A 119 -5.07 0.36 4.98
CA LEU A 119 -5.03 1.77 5.31
C LEU A 119 -5.14 2.64 4.05
N GLY A 120 -4.45 2.26 2.98
CA GLY A 120 -4.59 2.87 1.65
C GLY A 120 -5.99 2.68 1.03
N ARG A 121 -6.64 1.54 1.28
CA ARG A 121 -8.05 1.31 0.92
C ARG A 121 -8.97 2.28 1.65
N GLY A 122 -8.78 2.47 2.96
CA GLY A 122 -9.50 3.48 3.74
C GLY A 122 -9.30 4.91 3.23
N PHE A 123 -8.07 5.26 2.83
CA PHE A 123 -7.78 6.56 2.20
C PHE A 123 -8.57 6.77 0.92
N LYS A 124 -8.52 5.80 0.01
CA LYS A 124 -9.25 5.86 -1.26
C LYS A 124 -10.75 5.91 -1.03
N LEU A 125 -11.28 5.15 -0.08
CA LEU A 125 -12.69 5.19 0.27
C LEU A 125 -13.13 6.61 0.67
N LEU A 126 -12.39 7.24 1.58
CA LEU A 126 -12.69 8.60 2.02
C LEU A 126 -12.55 9.61 0.87
N LEU A 127 -11.49 9.52 0.07
CA LEU A 127 -11.27 10.37 -1.10
C LEU A 127 -12.39 10.23 -2.16
N ASN A 128 -12.98 9.05 -2.30
CA ASN A 128 -14.05 8.79 -3.27
C ASN A 128 -15.45 9.12 -2.75
N SER A 129 -15.61 9.29 -1.44
CA SER A 129 -16.92 9.56 -0.82
C SER A 129 -17.53 10.91 -1.23
N GLY A 130 -16.73 11.84 -1.76
CA GLY A 130 -17.15 13.21 -2.04
C GLY A 130 -17.21 14.11 -0.80
N PHE A 131 -16.88 13.59 0.39
CA PHE A 131 -16.90 14.33 1.66
C PHE A 131 -16.03 15.61 1.65
N GLN A 132 -15.01 15.68 0.80
CA GLN A 132 -14.21 16.90 0.58
C GLN A 132 -15.00 18.11 0.06
N LYS A 133 -16.27 17.93 -0.34
CA LYS A 133 -17.19 19.02 -0.72
C LYS A 133 -17.87 19.66 0.48
N GLU A 134 -17.85 19.00 1.64
CA GLU A 134 -18.43 19.55 2.87
C GLU A 134 -17.71 20.83 3.29
N PRO A 135 -18.43 21.80 3.89
CA PRO A 135 -17.82 22.98 4.47
C PRO A 135 -16.76 22.59 5.52
N LEU A 136 -15.58 23.19 5.37
CA LEU A 136 -14.52 23.13 6.37
C LEU A 136 -14.81 24.15 7.47
N ASP A 137 -14.53 23.78 8.72
CA ASP A 137 -14.44 24.73 9.82
C ASP A 137 -13.09 25.47 9.80
N SER A 138 -12.88 26.36 10.76
CA SER A 138 -11.64 27.15 10.86
C SER A 138 -10.41 26.28 11.06
N ASP A 139 -10.54 25.18 11.80
CA ASP A 139 -9.41 24.32 12.17
C ASP A 139 -8.99 23.45 11.00
N ASP A 140 -9.97 22.90 10.27
CA ASP A 140 -9.75 22.14 9.04
C ASP A 140 -9.25 23.05 7.91
N ASP A 141 -9.71 24.31 7.82
CA ASP A 141 -9.17 25.25 6.83
C ASP A 141 -7.71 25.61 7.13
N ALA A 142 -7.38 25.89 8.39
CA ALA A 142 -6.00 26.13 8.83
C ALA A 142 -5.11 24.91 8.55
N TYR A 143 -5.63 23.70 8.81
CA TYR A 143 -4.91 22.46 8.54
C TYR A 143 -4.67 22.23 7.05
N LYS A 144 -5.69 22.45 6.21
CA LYS A 144 -5.56 22.44 4.74
C LYS A 144 -4.49 23.41 4.26
N GLN A 145 -4.45 24.62 4.80
CA GLN A 145 -3.43 25.61 4.46
C GLN A 145 -2.02 25.14 4.85
N ALA A 146 -1.85 24.53 6.02
CA ALA A 146 -0.58 23.98 6.47
C ALA A 146 -0.08 22.84 5.54
N LEU A 147 -0.96 21.89 5.19
CA LEU A 147 -0.66 20.82 4.23
C LEU A 147 -0.25 21.39 2.88
N THR A 148 -0.98 22.39 2.38
CA THR A 148 -0.69 23.01 1.09
C THR A 148 0.70 23.64 1.09
N LYS A 149 1.10 24.35 2.15
CA LYS A 149 2.44 24.96 2.26
C LYS A 149 3.56 23.92 2.15
N VAL A 150 3.37 22.73 2.70
CA VAL A 150 4.36 21.64 2.64
C VAL A 150 4.35 20.94 1.27
N ALA A 151 3.16 20.77 0.68
CA ALA A 151 3.00 20.13 -0.63
C ALA A 151 3.44 21.01 -1.81
N VAL A 152 3.52 22.34 -1.63
CA VAL A 152 4.00 23.27 -2.66
C VAL A 152 5.39 22.85 -3.14
N GLY A 153 5.55 22.74 -4.45
CA GLY A 153 6.84 22.34 -5.04
C GLY A 153 7.07 20.83 -5.05
N LEU A 154 6.42 20.04 -4.19
CA LEU A 154 6.67 18.59 -4.04
C LEU A 154 8.15 18.25 -3.81
N THR A 155 8.91 19.17 -3.21
CA THR A 155 10.35 19.04 -2.96
C THR A 155 10.72 19.00 -1.48
N ALA A 156 9.82 19.40 -0.59
CA ALA A 156 10.06 19.36 0.85
C ALA A 156 9.94 17.93 1.40
N PRO A 157 10.60 17.62 2.52
CA PRO A 157 10.29 16.42 3.29
C PRO A 157 8.79 16.35 3.61
N LYS A 158 8.22 15.15 3.50
CA LYS A 158 6.81 14.82 3.64
C LYS A 158 5.90 15.52 2.63
N ALA A 159 6.42 16.08 1.53
CA ALA A 159 5.58 16.77 0.55
C ALA A 159 4.58 15.83 -0.14
N ILE A 160 4.95 14.56 -0.38
CA ILE A 160 4.01 13.56 -0.90
C ILE A 160 2.93 13.23 0.14
N ASN A 161 3.28 13.04 1.43
CA ASN A 161 2.28 12.87 2.49
C ASN A 161 1.32 14.06 2.52
N ALA A 162 1.86 15.28 2.56
CA ALA A 162 1.07 16.50 2.63
C ALA A 162 0.16 16.68 1.40
N MET A 163 0.64 16.32 0.21
CA MET A 163 -0.15 16.32 -1.02
C MET A 163 -1.30 15.33 -0.95
N MET A 164 -1.04 14.08 -0.56
CA MET A 164 -2.09 13.06 -0.38
C MET A 164 -3.17 13.57 0.59
N LEU A 165 -2.76 14.18 1.68
CA LEU A 165 -3.71 14.67 2.68
C LEU A 165 -4.47 15.88 2.20
N ALA A 166 -3.83 16.80 1.48
CA ALA A 166 -4.53 17.92 0.84
C ALA A 166 -5.67 17.42 -0.06
N MET A 167 -5.50 16.28 -0.76
CA MET A 167 -6.57 15.69 -1.57
C MET A 167 -7.85 15.38 -0.77
N LEU A 168 -7.78 15.12 0.55
CA LEU A 168 -8.96 14.88 1.39
C LEU A 168 -9.71 16.16 1.81
N TYR A 169 -9.13 17.33 1.53
CA TYR A 169 -9.65 18.64 1.92
C TYR A 169 -9.97 19.56 0.74
N PHE A 170 -9.43 19.29 -0.44
CA PHE A 170 -9.74 20.05 -1.65
C PHE A 170 -10.98 19.48 -2.35
N PRO A 171 -11.96 20.33 -2.70
CA PRO A 171 -13.02 19.95 -3.61
C PRO A 171 -12.45 19.42 -4.92
N THR A 172 -13.19 18.51 -5.57
CA THR A 172 -12.88 18.06 -6.93
C THR A 172 -12.66 19.28 -7.84
N ASP A 173 -11.69 19.19 -8.75
CA ASP A 173 -11.31 20.24 -9.71
C ASP A 173 -10.57 21.48 -9.15
N LYS A 174 -10.40 21.62 -7.83
CA LYS A 174 -9.70 22.78 -7.22
C LYS A 174 -8.22 22.56 -6.93
N LEU A 175 -7.74 21.32 -6.98
CA LEU A 175 -6.34 20.99 -6.77
C LEU A 175 -5.69 20.71 -8.13
N ARG A 176 -4.67 21.50 -8.50
CA ARG A 176 -3.91 21.28 -9.73
C ARG A 176 -2.42 21.18 -9.45
N VAL A 177 -1.84 20.06 -9.88
CA VAL A 177 -0.40 19.81 -9.88
C VAL A 177 0.11 20.00 -11.30
N GLN A 178 0.94 21.02 -11.50
CA GLN A 178 1.60 21.22 -12.79
C GLN A 178 2.50 20.03 -13.11
N GLN A 179 2.38 19.48 -14.32
CA GLN A 179 3.16 18.31 -14.76
C GLN A 179 3.05 17.13 -13.78
N ALA A 180 1.82 16.80 -13.36
CA ALA A 180 1.55 15.75 -12.38
C ALA A 180 2.25 14.41 -12.71
N GLU A 181 2.32 14.03 -13.98
CA GLU A 181 2.98 12.80 -14.46
C GLU A 181 4.48 12.74 -14.13
N GLN A 182 5.14 13.90 -13.96
CA GLN A 182 6.57 13.99 -13.67
C GLN A 182 6.86 14.18 -12.18
N ARG A 183 5.83 14.53 -11.39
CA ARG A 183 6.01 14.99 -9.99
C ARG A 183 5.28 14.14 -8.98
N LEU A 184 4.22 13.46 -9.38
CA LEU A 184 3.52 12.51 -8.52
C LEU A 184 4.06 11.11 -8.76
N PRO A 185 4.22 10.31 -7.68
CA PRO A 185 4.56 8.90 -7.83
C PRO A 185 3.52 8.15 -8.66
N ALA A 186 3.98 7.18 -9.45
CA ALA A 186 3.14 6.39 -10.34
C ALA A 186 1.99 5.66 -9.62
N TRP A 187 2.15 5.35 -8.33
CA TRP A 187 1.12 4.71 -7.51
C TRP A 187 0.01 5.65 -7.03
N LEU A 188 0.24 6.97 -6.95
CA LEU A 188 -0.75 7.98 -6.54
C LEU A 188 -1.41 8.66 -7.73
N LEU A 189 -0.65 8.84 -8.81
CA LEU A 189 -1.05 9.58 -10.00
C LEU A 189 -2.43 9.16 -10.57
N PRO A 190 -2.79 7.87 -10.66
CA PRO A 190 -4.10 7.47 -11.20
C PRO A 190 -5.28 8.04 -10.41
N ASP A 191 -5.20 8.01 -9.08
CA ASP A 191 -6.26 8.52 -8.21
C ASP A 191 -6.34 10.05 -8.26
N TYR A 192 -5.19 10.73 -8.34
CA TYR A 192 -5.16 12.18 -8.54
C TYR A 192 -5.80 12.60 -9.86
N LEU A 193 -5.40 12.00 -10.99
CA LEU A 193 -5.90 12.36 -12.32
C LEU A 193 -7.41 12.16 -12.42
N ARG A 194 -7.91 11.06 -11.87
CA ARG A 194 -9.33 10.71 -11.87
C ARG A 194 -10.18 11.67 -11.04
N ILE A 195 -9.72 12.06 -9.84
CA ILE A 195 -10.50 12.90 -8.91
C ILE A 195 -10.40 14.39 -9.22
N PHE A 196 -9.23 14.87 -9.64
CA PHE A 196 -8.95 16.31 -9.71
C PHE A 196 -8.77 16.85 -11.12
N GLU A 197 -8.44 16.00 -12.10
CA GLU A 197 -8.30 16.45 -13.49
C GLU A 197 -9.43 15.93 -14.39
N GLY A 198 -10.36 15.14 -13.84
CA GLY A 198 -11.43 14.50 -14.62
C GLY A 198 -10.91 13.61 -15.76
N LYS A 199 -9.60 13.36 -15.80
CA LYS A 199 -8.96 12.50 -16.78
C LYS A 199 -9.30 11.08 -16.37
N GLN A 200 -10.16 10.45 -17.16
CA GLN A 200 -10.21 9.01 -17.19
C GLN A 200 -8.85 8.53 -17.69
N VAL A 201 -7.92 8.28 -16.76
CA VAL A 201 -6.90 7.26 -16.99
C VAL A 201 -7.69 6.02 -17.38
N ALA A 202 -7.29 5.34 -18.44
CA ALA A 202 -7.99 4.21 -19.04
C ALA A 202 -8.11 3.01 -18.09
N ASP A 203 -8.78 3.17 -16.96
CA ASP A 203 -9.40 2.16 -16.15
C ASP A 203 -10.39 2.79 -15.14
N PRO A 204 -11.62 3.14 -15.56
CA PRO A 204 -12.69 3.54 -14.64
C PRO A 204 -13.10 2.44 -13.63
N ASN A 205 -12.51 1.23 -13.68
CA ASN A 205 -12.77 0.11 -12.77
C ASN A 205 -11.65 -0.12 -11.73
N ALA A 206 -10.69 0.80 -11.57
CA ALA A 206 -9.56 0.64 -10.63
C ALA A 206 -9.95 0.54 -9.13
N LEU A 207 -11.19 0.90 -8.76
CA LEU A 207 -11.58 1.06 -7.35
C LEU A 207 -12.57 0.02 -6.82
N ASP A 208 -13.42 -0.58 -7.65
CA ASP A 208 -14.49 -1.49 -7.16
C ASP A 208 -14.30 -2.96 -7.52
N VAL A 209 -13.24 -3.28 -8.27
CA VAL A 209 -12.99 -4.66 -8.67
C VAL A 209 -12.25 -5.38 -7.54
N GLN A 210 -13.02 -5.91 -6.59
CA GLN A 210 -12.53 -6.74 -5.49
C GLN A 210 -12.85 -8.22 -5.73
N PRO A 211 -11.99 -9.14 -5.27
CA PRO A 211 -12.37 -10.55 -5.17
C PRO A 211 -13.55 -10.69 -4.18
N PRO A 212 -14.48 -11.64 -4.40
CA PRO A 212 -14.47 -12.68 -5.44
C PRO A 212 -15.30 -12.33 -6.69
N SER A 213 -15.46 -11.05 -7.03
CA SER A 213 -16.35 -10.65 -8.14
C SER A 213 -15.89 -11.18 -9.52
N GLN A 214 -16.84 -11.39 -10.43
CA GLN A 214 -16.53 -11.78 -11.82
C GLN A 214 -15.66 -10.73 -12.52
N ALA A 215 -15.92 -9.45 -12.29
CA ALA A 215 -15.10 -8.36 -12.81
C ALA A 215 -13.63 -8.50 -12.36
N PHE A 216 -13.38 -9.01 -11.14
CA PHE A 216 -12.02 -9.24 -10.64
C PHE A 216 -11.35 -10.39 -11.37
N THR A 217 -12.06 -11.50 -11.56
CA THR A 217 -11.51 -12.65 -12.30
C THR A 217 -11.24 -12.32 -13.75
N ASP A 218 -12.11 -11.55 -14.41
CA ASP A 218 -11.94 -11.12 -15.79
C ASP A 218 -10.75 -10.18 -15.94
N ARG A 219 -10.63 -9.23 -15.02
CA ARG A 219 -9.52 -8.27 -15.02
C ARG A 219 -8.17 -8.93 -14.76
N LEU A 220 -8.09 -9.83 -13.79
CA LEU A 220 -6.87 -10.60 -13.54
C LEU A 220 -6.51 -11.47 -14.75
N THR A 221 -7.49 -12.12 -15.36
CA THR A 221 -7.28 -12.91 -16.58
C THR A 221 -6.73 -12.05 -17.72
N ALA A 222 -7.34 -10.90 -17.99
CA ALA A 222 -6.90 -9.97 -19.02
C ALA A 222 -5.50 -9.40 -18.73
N ALA A 223 -5.18 -9.09 -17.47
CA ALA A 223 -3.86 -8.61 -17.07
C ALA A 223 -2.78 -9.69 -17.25
N ILE A 224 -3.06 -10.95 -16.89
CA ILE A 224 -2.12 -12.05 -17.11
C ILE A 224 -1.92 -12.32 -18.61
N ASN A 225 -2.97 -12.30 -19.43
CA ASN A 225 -2.86 -12.48 -20.87
C ASN A 225 -1.99 -11.38 -21.52
N ARG A 226 -2.17 -10.11 -21.10
CA ARG A 226 -1.32 -9.00 -21.53
C ARG A 226 0.14 -9.19 -21.09
N TYR A 227 0.36 -9.63 -19.84
CA TYR A 227 1.70 -9.90 -19.33
C TYR A 227 2.40 -11.01 -20.13
N GLN A 228 1.67 -12.08 -20.47
CA GLN A 228 2.22 -13.16 -21.28
C GLN A 228 2.54 -12.73 -22.71
N ALA A 229 1.77 -11.80 -23.27
CA ALA A 229 2.05 -11.22 -24.58
C ALA A 229 3.27 -10.29 -24.57
N ASN A 230 3.50 -9.54 -23.49
CA ASN A 230 4.67 -8.69 -23.30
C ASN A 230 5.11 -8.68 -21.83
N THR A 231 6.11 -9.50 -21.51
CA THR A 231 6.59 -9.70 -20.13
C THR A 231 7.40 -8.53 -19.58
N SER A 232 7.74 -7.54 -20.41
CA SER A 232 8.52 -6.35 -20.03
C SER A 232 7.67 -5.09 -19.88
N ASP A 233 6.36 -5.15 -20.11
CA ASP A 233 5.47 -3.99 -19.95
C ASP A 233 5.29 -3.62 -18.46
N ALA A 234 5.94 -2.53 -18.05
CA ALA A 234 5.93 -2.04 -16.67
C ALA A 234 4.51 -1.75 -16.14
N ALA A 235 3.60 -1.23 -17.00
CA ALA A 235 2.24 -0.91 -16.57
C ALA A 235 1.44 -2.18 -16.29
N THR A 236 1.54 -3.17 -17.18
CA THR A 236 0.91 -4.48 -16.99
C THR A 236 1.51 -5.21 -15.78
N ILE A 237 2.83 -5.16 -15.58
CA ILE A 237 3.48 -5.73 -14.38
C ILE A 237 2.91 -5.10 -13.11
N ALA A 238 2.83 -3.77 -13.03
CA ALA A 238 2.29 -3.07 -11.87
C ALA A 238 0.83 -3.47 -11.59
N GLU A 239 0.01 -3.62 -12.63
CA GLU A 239 -1.37 -4.07 -12.50
C GLU A 239 -1.48 -5.50 -11.97
N VAL A 240 -0.69 -6.45 -12.50
CA VAL A 240 -0.67 -7.83 -11.99
C VAL A 240 -0.20 -7.88 -10.54
N ARG A 241 0.78 -7.07 -10.12
CA ARG A 241 1.20 -6.99 -8.70
C ARG A 241 0.05 -6.54 -7.81
N ARG A 242 -0.67 -5.48 -8.21
CA ARG A 242 -1.83 -4.97 -7.46
C ARG A 242 -2.93 -6.02 -7.34
N LEU A 243 -3.29 -6.71 -8.42
CA LEU A 243 -4.31 -7.75 -8.41
C LEU A 243 -3.87 -8.98 -7.60
N ARG A 244 -2.60 -9.39 -7.69
CA ARG A 244 -2.02 -10.43 -6.85
C ARG A 244 -2.11 -10.08 -5.37
N HIS A 245 -1.79 -8.85 -4.99
CA HIS A 245 -1.88 -8.40 -3.60
C HIS A 245 -3.34 -8.42 -3.12
N ALA A 246 -4.29 -7.91 -3.91
CA ALA A 246 -5.71 -7.97 -3.56
C ALA A 246 -6.23 -9.41 -3.37
N LEU A 247 -5.86 -10.32 -4.27
CA LEU A 247 -6.17 -11.75 -4.16
C LEU A 247 -5.58 -12.37 -2.88
N THR A 248 -4.34 -11.98 -2.54
CA THR A 248 -3.63 -12.43 -1.34
C THR A 248 -4.36 -12.01 -0.07
N GLN A 249 -4.72 -10.73 0.05
CA GLN A 249 -5.45 -10.22 1.22
C GLN A 249 -6.81 -10.91 1.35
N TYR A 250 -7.48 -11.15 0.22
CA TYR A 250 -8.75 -11.87 0.21
C TYR A 250 -8.61 -13.28 0.77
N TRP A 251 -7.62 -14.07 0.31
CA TRP A 251 -7.39 -15.41 0.86
C TRP A 251 -7.14 -15.40 2.35
N ILE A 252 -6.30 -14.48 2.84
CA ILE A 252 -5.98 -14.35 4.27
C ILE A 252 -7.23 -13.97 5.08
N SER A 253 -8.07 -13.07 4.56
CA SER A 253 -9.29 -12.61 5.23
C SER A 253 -10.38 -13.69 5.32
N LEU A 254 -10.45 -14.58 4.34
CA LEU A 254 -11.55 -15.54 4.17
C LEU A 254 -11.69 -16.50 5.35
N GLU A 255 -12.91 -16.78 5.81
CA GLU A 255 -13.12 -17.79 6.86
C GLU A 255 -12.63 -19.17 6.40
N PRO A 256 -11.92 -19.95 7.24
CA PRO A 256 -11.31 -21.22 6.82
C PRO A 256 -12.32 -22.20 6.20
N ALA A 257 -13.55 -22.21 6.70
CA ALA A 257 -14.63 -23.07 6.18
C ALA A 257 -15.06 -22.71 4.75
N GLN A 258 -14.87 -21.45 4.32
CA GLN A 258 -15.24 -20.98 2.98
C GLN A 258 -14.12 -21.23 1.96
N LEU A 259 -12.88 -21.46 2.42
CA LEU A 259 -11.69 -21.53 1.57
C LEU A 259 -11.83 -22.53 0.43
N GLN A 260 -12.23 -23.77 0.71
CA GLN A 260 -12.34 -24.81 -0.32
C GLN A 260 -13.35 -24.45 -1.40
N ALA A 261 -14.56 -24.01 -0.99
CA ALA A 261 -15.61 -23.64 -1.93
C ALA A 261 -15.19 -22.45 -2.80
N THR A 262 -14.56 -21.44 -2.20
CA THR A 262 -14.07 -20.27 -2.93
C THR A 262 -12.89 -20.62 -3.85
N TYR A 263 -12.01 -21.52 -3.44
CA TYR A 263 -10.89 -22.01 -4.25
C TYR A 263 -11.32 -22.91 -5.43
N ALA A 264 -12.51 -23.52 -5.34
CA ALA A 264 -13.14 -24.24 -6.45
C ALA A 264 -13.87 -23.30 -7.45
N SER A 265 -14.06 -22.03 -7.09
CA SER A 265 -14.78 -21.04 -7.91
C SER A 265 -13.91 -20.45 -9.05
N PRO A 266 -14.46 -19.57 -9.92
CA PRO A 266 -13.68 -18.81 -10.90
C PRO A 266 -12.47 -18.07 -10.29
N LEU A 267 -12.53 -17.67 -9.02
CA LEU A 267 -11.41 -17.03 -8.34
C LEU A 267 -10.20 -17.96 -8.20
N GLY A 268 -10.43 -19.24 -7.92
CA GLY A 268 -9.37 -20.25 -7.88
C GLY A 268 -8.78 -20.54 -9.26
N ASN A 269 -9.59 -20.46 -10.33
CA ASN A 269 -9.07 -20.53 -11.70
C ASN A 269 -8.16 -19.35 -12.02
N ALA A 270 -8.53 -18.14 -11.59
CA ALA A 270 -7.68 -16.96 -11.74
C ALA A 270 -6.37 -17.10 -10.96
N GLN A 271 -6.39 -17.72 -9.76
CA GLN A 271 -5.17 -18.11 -9.04
C GLN A 271 -4.30 -19.07 -9.87
N ARG A 272 -4.85 -20.16 -10.39
CA ARG A 272 -4.09 -21.12 -11.22
C ARG A 272 -3.44 -20.46 -12.43
N LEU A 273 -4.12 -19.47 -13.02
CA LEU A 273 -3.61 -18.70 -14.14
C LEU A 273 -2.36 -17.89 -13.76
N ILE A 274 -2.39 -17.15 -12.63
CA ILE A 274 -1.20 -16.41 -12.19
C ILE A 274 -0.07 -17.35 -11.77
N LEU A 275 -0.35 -18.50 -11.16
CA LEU A 275 0.69 -19.50 -10.82
C LEU A 275 1.39 -20.04 -12.09
N GLY A 276 0.63 -20.30 -13.15
CA GLY A 276 1.16 -20.77 -14.43
C GLY A 276 1.81 -19.69 -15.30
N SER A 277 1.67 -18.41 -14.96
CA SER A 277 2.13 -17.30 -15.81
C SER A 277 3.64 -17.05 -15.77
N GLY A 278 4.35 -17.61 -14.79
CA GLY A 278 5.75 -17.29 -14.51
C GLY A 278 5.96 -15.95 -13.80
N PHE A 279 4.90 -15.22 -13.47
CA PHE A 279 4.98 -13.91 -12.79
C PHE A 279 5.72 -13.96 -11.44
N ALA A 280 5.65 -15.09 -10.73
CA ALA A 280 6.36 -15.28 -9.46
C ALA A 280 7.90 -15.26 -9.58
N LYS A 281 8.46 -15.34 -10.81
CA LYS A 281 9.90 -15.25 -11.09
C LYS A 281 10.42 -13.81 -11.11
N LEU A 282 9.53 -12.82 -11.24
CA LEU A 282 9.94 -11.42 -11.22
C LEU A 282 10.49 -11.03 -9.85
N GLU A 283 11.42 -10.08 -9.85
CA GLU A 283 11.94 -9.47 -8.64
C GLU A 283 10.80 -8.96 -7.75
N LYS A 284 10.91 -9.23 -6.44
CA LYS A 284 9.90 -8.83 -5.46
C LYS A 284 10.08 -7.37 -5.10
N THR A 285 9.01 -6.59 -5.12
CA THR A 285 9.02 -5.23 -4.57
C THR A 285 9.18 -5.25 -3.04
N PRO A 286 9.48 -4.13 -2.38
CA PRO A 286 9.44 -4.03 -0.92
C PRO A 286 8.12 -4.57 -0.34
N LEU A 287 6.96 -4.15 -0.88
CA LEU A 287 5.65 -4.65 -0.46
C LEU A 287 5.51 -6.17 -0.62
N ASP A 288 5.97 -6.73 -1.74
CA ASP A 288 5.92 -8.19 -1.94
C ASP A 288 6.75 -8.92 -0.88
N ARG A 289 7.92 -8.37 -0.52
CA ARG A 289 8.80 -8.95 0.52
C ARG A 289 8.14 -8.87 1.90
N ASP A 290 7.54 -7.75 2.24
CA ASP A 290 6.86 -7.56 3.52
C ASP A 290 5.64 -8.47 3.64
N THR A 291 4.82 -8.54 2.59
CA THR A 291 3.68 -9.46 2.50
C THR A 291 4.13 -10.90 2.63
N PHE A 292 5.19 -11.30 1.92
CA PHE A 292 5.73 -12.65 1.99
C PHE A 292 6.31 -12.99 3.37
N LYS A 293 6.95 -12.02 4.04
CA LYS A 293 7.44 -12.17 5.42
C LYS A 293 6.30 -12.40 6.41
N GLN A 294 5.21 -11.64 6.29
CA GLN A 294 4.00 -11.84 7.08
C GLN A 294 3.43 -13.25 6.88
N ILE A 295 3.27 -13.68 5.63
CA ILE A 295 2.75 -15.00 5.29
C ILE A 295 3.65 -16.11 5.87
N SER A 296 4.96 -15.99 5.68
CA SER A 296 5.94 -16.95 6.16
C SER A 296 5.95 -17.04 7.69
N GLY A 297 5.78 -15.92 8.39
CA GLY A 297 5.71 -15.89 9.85
C GLY A 297 4.52 -16.69 10.41
N VAL A 298 3.36 -16.65 9.74
CA VAL A 298 2.21 -17.47 10.13
C VAL A 298 2.43 -18.94 9.81
N LEU A 299 2.93 -19.24 8.60
CA LEU A 299 3.21 -20.63 8.22
C LEU A 299 4.28 -21.27 9.13
N ALA A 300 5.25 -20.51 9.63
CA ALA A 300 6.27 -21.02 10.57
C ALA A 300 5.68 -21.58 11.87
N GLN A 301 4.47 -21.15 12.27
CA GLN A 301 3.75 -21.69 13.44
C GLN A 301 3.20 -23.10 13.19
N GLY A 302 3.23 -23.56 11.94
CA GLY A 302 2.79 -24.88 11.53
C GLY A 302 1.32 -24.92 11.08
N MET A 303 0.95 -26.06 10.51
CA MET A 303 -0.37 -26.27 9.89
C MET A 303 -1.50 -26.52 10.90
N ALA A 304 -1.20 -26.50 12.19
CA ALA A 304 -2.20 -26.50 13.26
C ALA A 304 -2.91 -25.15 13.40
N ASN A 305 -2.34 -24.06 12.85
CA ASN A 305 -3.02 -22.77 12.82
C ASN A 305 -4.30 -22.86 11.94
N PRO A 306 -5.48 -22.45 12.43
CA PRO A 306 -6.74 -22.53 11.68
C PRO A 306 -6.73 -21.84 10.31
N LYS A 307 -5.90 -20.80 10.13
CA LYS A 307 -5.73 -20.06 8.88
C LYS A 307 -4.53 -20.54 8.06
N ALA A 308 -3.82 -21.60 8.47
CA ALA A 308 -2.60 -22.04 7.77
C ALA A 308 -2.85 -22.34 6.28
N LEU A 309 -3.99 -22.94 5.92
CA LEU A 309 -4.34 -23.20 4.52
C LEU A 309 -4.63 -21.92 3.73
N ASN A 310 -5.24 -20.91 4.35
CA ASN A 310 -5.43 -19.59 3.74
C ASN A 310 -4.09 -18.93 3.41
N TYR A 311 -3.19 -18.91 4.38
CA TYR A 311 -1.84 -18.38 4.21
C TYR A 311 -1.01 -19.20 3.23
N PHE A 312 -1.24 -20.51 3.14
CA PHE A 312 -0.60 -21.36 2.15
C PHE A 312 -1.05 -21.02 0.72
N ALA A 313 -2.36 -20.88 0.50
CA ALA A 313 -2.91 -20.47 -0.79
C ALA A 313 -2.37 -19.09 -1.21
N ALA A 314 -2.22 -18.16 -0.26
CA ALA A 314 -1.56 -16.87 -0.45
C ALA A 314 -0.07 -17.00 -0.79
N ALA A 315 0.68 -17.87 -0.08
CA ALA A 315 2.11 -18.09 -0.31
C ALA A 315 2.42 -18.57 -1.73
N MET A 316 1.56 -19.42 -2.30
CA MET A 316 1.71 -19.92 -3.67
C MET A 316 1.84 -18.78 -4.69
N LEU A 317 1.21 -17.63 -4.46
CA LEU A 317 1.25 -16.48 -5.39
C LEU A 317 2.62 -15.78 -5.45
N TYR A 318 3.47 -15.96 -4.43
CA TYR A 318 4.76 -15.27 -4.29
C TYR A 318 5.96 -16.20 -4.47
N CYS A 319 5.76 -17.50 -4.33
CA CYS A 319 6.83 -18.48 -4.45
C CYS A 319 7.07 -18.91 -5.89
N ALA A 320 8.36 -18.97 -6.28
CA ALA A 320 8.75 -19.78 -7.43
C ALA A 320 8.63 -21.27 -7.06
N PRO A 321 8.47 -22.18 -8.05
CA PRO A 321 8.33 -23.62 -7.81
C PRO A 321 9.39 -24.20 -6.86
N ALA A 322 10.65 -23.78 -7.00
CA ALA A 322 11.75 -24.25 -6.16
C ALA A 322 11.68 -23.81 -4.69
N ASN A 323 10.90 -22.77 -4.37
CA ASN A 323 10.99 -22.07 -3.08
C ASN A 323 9.83 -22.39 -2.12
N LEU A 324 8.81 -23.16 -2.55
CA LEU A 324 7.72 -23.61 -1.69
C LEU A 324 7.75 -25.13 -1.57
N GLN A 325 8.49 -25.62 -0.58
CA GLN A 325 8.63 -27.04 -0.31
C GLN A 325 7.88 -27.42 0.97
N VAL A 326 6.95 -28.37 0.84
CA VAL A 326 6.18 -28.94 1.95
C VAL A 326 6.58 -30.40 2.13
N ALA A 327 7.20 -30.71 3.26
CA ALA A 327 7.50 -32.09 3.63
C ALA A 327 6.20 -32.87 3.84
N ASP A 328 6.11 -34.08 3.29
CA ASP A 328 4.90 -34.92 3.33
C ASP A 328 3.63 -34.17 2.91
N ALA A 329 3.69 -33.42 1.80
CA ALA A 329 2.58 -32.61 1.29
C ALA A 329 1.25 -33.38 1.24
N ALA A 330 1.27 -34.66 0.87
CA ALA A 330 0.08 -35.52 0.82
C ALA A 330 -0.60 -35.75 2.18
N ARG A 331 0.16 -35.65 3.28
CA ARG A 331 -0.36 -35.76 4.66
C ARG A 331 -0.86 -34.42 5.19
N ILE A 332 -0.32 -33.32 4.67
CA ILE A 332 -0.52 -31.98 5.22
C ILE A 332 -1.60 -31.20 4.46
N LEU A 333 -1.62 -31.31 3.13
CA LEU A 333 -2.50 -30.54 2.28
C LEU A 333 -3.76 -31.35 1.95
N PRO A 334 -4.95 -30.72 1.97
CA PRO A 334 -6.16 -31.36 1.49
C PRO A 334 -6.05 -31.62 -0.01
N ALA A 335 -6.71 -32.68 -0.49
CA ALA A 335 -6.59 -33.17 -1.87
C ALA A 335 -6.81 -32.08 -2.94
N TRP A 336 -7.75 -31.15 -2.70
CA TRP A 336 -8.06 -30.06 -3.62
C TRP A 336 -6.92 -29.05 -3.78
N LEU A 337 -6.10 -28.84 -2.75
CA LEU A 337 -4.95 -27.93 -2.79
C LEU A 337 -3.68 -28.67 -3.19
N LEU A 338 -3.56 -29.94 -2.76
CA LEU A 338 -2.46 -30.83 -3.10
C LEU A 338 -2.30 -30.99 -4.61
N ALA A 339 -3.41 -31.10 -5.36
CA ALA A 339 -3.38 -31.22 -6.81
C ALA A 339 -2.69 -30.01 -7.48
N ASP A 340 -3.04 -28.79 -7.07
CA ASP A 340 -2.42 -27.57 -7.59
C ASP A 340 -0.98 -27.41 -7.08
N TYR A 341 -0.71 -27.75 -5.82
CA TYR A 341 0.66 -27.77 -5.29
C TYR A 341 1.56 -28.69 -6.12
N ASN A 342 1.12 -29.92 -6.40
CA ASN A 342 1.89 -30.86 -7.20
C ASN A 342 2.11 -30.35 -8.63
N ARG A 343 1.08 -29.75 -9.22
CA ARG A 343 1.13 -29.19 -10.58
C ARG A 343 2.15 -28.06 -10.72
N PHE A 344 2.20 -27.15 -9.74
CA PHE A 344 2.98 -25.90 -9.87
C PHE A 344 4.31 -25.90 -9.11
N PHE A 345 4.47 -26.73 -8.08
CA PHE A 345 5.63 -26.66 -7.17
C PHE A 345 6.39 -27.99 -7.06
N ALA A 346 5.72 -29.14 -7.07
CA ALA A 346 6.41 -30.43 -6.85
C ALA A 346 7.25 -30.92 -8.04
N ALA A 347 6.97 -30.45 -9.26
CA ALA A 347 7.63 -30.95 -10.50
C ALA A 347 9.10 -30.53 -10.68
N VAL A 348 9.72 -29.84 -9.70
CA VAL A 348 11.12 -29.37 -9.77
C VAL A 348 12.02 -30.04 -8.72
N ALA A 349 11.49 -31.00 -7.95
CA ALA A 349 12.23 -31.71 -6.89
C ALA A 349 12.59 -33.17 -7.23
N ALA A 350 12.39 -33.60 -8.49
CA ALA A 350 12.75 -34.94 -8.98
C ALA A 350 14.08 -34.92 -9.74
#